data_AF-A0A6N6SB01-F1
#
_entry.id   AF-A0A6N6SB01-F1
#
_cell.length_a   1.000
_cell.length_b   1.000
_cell.length_c   1.000
_cell.angle_alpha   90.00
_cell.angle_beta   90.00
_cell.angle_gamma   90.00
#
_symmetry.space_group_name_H-M   'P 1'
#
loop_
_entity.id
_entity.type
_entity.pdbx_description
1 polymer ?
#
loop_
_entity_poly.entity_id
_entity_poly.type
_entity_poly.pdbx_seq_one_letter_code
_entity_poly.pdbx_strand_id
1 'polypeptide(L)' 'LYDWGGGLVWLLMPEGEDLRVRLGPLDGHATLIRADAVTRARIAAFPPEPAPVAALAAGIRARFDPKGILNPGLMG' A
#
# COMPACT_ATOMS: atom_id res chain seq x y z
N LEU A 1 -5.54 8.60 -18.56
CA LEU A 1 -4.31 8.01 -18.01
C LEU A 1 -3.30 9.13 -17.86
N TYR A 2 -2.94 9.50 -16.63
CA TYR A 2 -1.93 10.52 -16.39
C TYR A 2 -0.61 9.80 -16.11
N ASP A 3 0.21 9.62 -17.15
CA ASP A 3 1.54 9.03 -17.09
C ASP A 3 2.53 10.12 -16.64
N TRP A 4 3.36 9.79 -15.64
CA TRP A 4 4.35 10.72 -15.10
C TRP A 4 5.78 10.43 -15.59
N GLY A 5 5.94 9.49 -16.53
CA GLY A 5 7.23 8.98 -17.03
C GLY A 5 7.83 7.90 -16.12
N GLY A 6 8.59 6.95 -16.70
CA GLY A 6 9.27 5.92 -15.91
C GLY A 6 8.36 4.77 -15.43
N GLY A 7 7.23 4.54 -16.10
CA GLY A 7 6.41 3.33 -15.90
C GLY A 7 5.37 3.41 -14.79
N LEU A 8 4.97 4.61 -14.36
CA LEU A 8 3.90 4.77 -13.38
C LEU A 8 2.80 5.68 -13.92
N VAL A 9 1.58 5.36 -13.50
CA VAL A 9 0.36 5.99 -13.97
C VAL A 9 -0.58 6.24 -12.81
N TRP A 10 -1.32 7.35 -12.84
CA TRP A 10 -2.47 7.55 -11.96
C TRP A 10 -3.70 6.88 -12.54
N LEU A 11 -4.32 6.02 -11.73
CA LEU A 11 -5.55 5.31 -12.06
C LEU A 11 -6.65 5.69 -11.06
N LEU A 12 -7.82 6.06 -11.59
CA LEU A 12 -9.04 6.16 -10.80
C LEU A 12 -9.76 4.83 -10.89
N MET A 13 -9.99 4.18 -9.75
CA MET A 13 -10.71 2.91 -9.67
C MET A 13 -12.14 3.12 -9.16
N PRO A 14 -13.08 2.24 -9.53
CA PRO A 14 -14.35 2.13 -8.86
C PRO A 14 -14.18 2.04 -7.34
N GLU A 15 -15.09 2.66 -6.59
CA GLU A 15 -15.03 2.66 -5.12
C GLU A 15 -15.03 1.23 -4.57
N GLY A 16 -14.16 0.98 -3.59
CA GLY A 16 -14.00 -0.34 -3.00
C GLY A 16 -13.27 -1.38 -3.86
N GLU A 17 -12.81 -1.06 -5.07
CA GLU A 17 -12.09 -2.04 -5.87
C GLU A 17 -10.58 -2.02 -5.57
N ASP A 18 -10.02 -3.20 -5.24
CA ASP A 18 -8.57 -3.35 -5.10
C ASP A 18 -7.97 -3.74 -6.45
N LEU A 19 -7.30 -2.79 -7.10
CA LEU A 19 -6.62 -3.01 -8.38
C LEU A 19 -5.63 -4.18 -8.31
N ARG A 20 -4.98 -4.40 -7.16
CA ARG A 20 -3.91 -5.41 -7.02
C ARG A 20 -4.42 -6.83 -7.25
N VAL A 21 -5.68 -7.10 -6.92
CA VAL A 21 -6.33 -8.40 -7.16
C VAL A 21 -6.58 -8.64 -8.65
N ARG A 22 -6.58 -7.57 -9.47
CA ARG A 22 -6.90 -7.60 -10.90
C ARG A 22 -5.68 -7.49 -11.81
N LEU A 23 -4.49 -7.27 -11.27
CA LEU A 23 -3.26 -7.11 -12.06
C LEU A 23 -2.88 -8.39 -12.82
N GLY A 24 -3.31 -9.57 -12.34
CA GLY A 24 -3.06 -10.84 -12.99
C GLY A 24 -1.55 -11.10 -13.15
N PRO A 25 -1.03 -11.24 -14.39
CA PRO A 25 0.39 -11.51 -14.64
C PRO A 25 1.28 -10.25 -14.63
N LEU A 26 0.71 -9.05 -14.40
CA LEU A 26 1.47 -7.81 -14.39
C LEU A 26 2.22 -7.66 -13.07
N ASP A 27 3.55 -7.67 -13.15
CA ASP A 27 4.42 -7.32 -12.04
C ASP A 27 4.40 -5.81 -11.78
N GLY A 28 4.48 -5.42 -10.51
CA GLY A 28 4.54 -4.02 -10.11
C GLY A 28 3.91 -3.77 -8.73
N HIS A 29 3.79 -2.49 -8.40
CA HIS A 29 3.20 -2.04 -7.14
C HIS A 29 2.08 -1.04 -7.41
N ALA A 30 1.01 -1.14 -6.63
CA ALA A 30 -0.08 -0.17 -6.65
C ALA A 30 -0.32 0.34 -5.22
N THR A 31 -0.25 1.66 -5.07
CA THR A 31 -0.45 2.35 -3.79
C THR A 31 -1.78 3.10 -3.82
N LEU A 32 -2.65 2.85 -2.86
CA LEU A 32 -3.89 3.58 -2.70
C LEU A 32 -3.62 4.96 -2.10
N ILE A 33 -3.69 6.00 -2.94
CA ILE A 33 -3.45 7.38 -2.51
C ILE A 33 -4.69 8.02 -1.89
N ARG A 34 -5.88 7.78 -2.45
CA ARG A 34 -7.13 8.41 -2.00
C ARG A 34 -8.30 7.44 -2.15
N ALA A 35 -9.10 7.34 -1.10
CA ALA A 35 -10.41 6.71 -1.09
C ALA A 35 -11.22 7.23 0.10
N ASP A 36 -12.50 6.87 0.14
CA ASP A 36 -13.37 7.08 1.28
C ASP A 36 -12.94 6.24 2.51
N ALA A 37 -13.55 6.51 3.66
CA ALA A 37 -13.20 5.84 4.91
C ALA A 37 -13.49 4.33 4.87
N VAL A 38 -14.59 3.93 4.22
CA VAL A 38 -15.00 2.52 4.11
C VAL A 38 -13.98 1.73 3.29
N THR A 39 -13.54 2.27 2.15
CA THR A 39 -12.50 1.64 1.34
C THR A 39 -11.17 1.60 2.07
N ARG A 40 -10.75 2.70 2.72
CA ARG A 40 -9.48 2.74 3.48
C ARG A 40 -9.42 1.75 4.64
N ALA A 41 -10.56 1.47 5.28
CA ALA A 41 -10.62 0.48 6.36
C ALA A 41 -10.43 -0.96 5.86
N ARG A 42 -10.76 -1.25 4.60
CA ARG A 42 -10.67 -2.59 4.01
C ARG A 42 -9.43 -2.81 3.15
N ILE A 43 -8.96 -1.77 2.47
CA ILE A 43 -7.87 -1.83 1.49
C ILE A 43 -6.69 -1.03 2.02
N ALA A 44 -5.62 -1.75 2.39
CA ALA A 44 -4.39 -1.14 2.87
C ALA A 44 -3.76 -0.23 1.80
N ALA A 45 -3.17 0.88 2.25
CA ALA A 45 -2.59 1.89 1.38
C ALA A 45 -1.44 1.34 0.53
N PHE A 46 -0.53 0.59 1.15
CA PHE A 46 0.63 -0.01 0.50
C PHE A 46 0.35 -1.48 0.14
N PRO A 47 0.95 -1.99 -0.95
CA PRO A 47 0.92 -3.43 -1.22
C PRO A 47 1.66 -4.20 -0.11
N PRO A 48 1.31 -5.48 0.12
CA PRO A 48 2.01 -6.30 1.10
C PRO A 48 3.49 -6.44 0.70
N GLU A 49 4.37 -6.32 1.68
CA GLU A 49 5.80 -6.54 1.49
C GLU A 49 6.11 -8.05 1.38
N PRO A 50 7.15 -8.44 0.62
CA PRO A 50 7.68 -9.80 0.69
C PRO A 50 8.07 -10.16 2.13
N ALA A 51 7.83 -11.41 2.54
CA ALA A 51 8.02 -11.83 3.93
C ALA A 51 9.39 -11.47 4.56
N PRO A 52 10.54 -11.60 3.85
CA PRO A 52 11.82 -11.18 4.41
C PRO A 52 11.92 -9.67 4.67
N VAL A 53 11.32 -8.85 3.79
CA VAL A 53 11.31 -7.39 3.92
C VAL A 53 10.40 -6.98 5.08
N ALA A 54 9.22 -7.58 5.17
CA ALA A 54 8.28 -7.35 6.27
C ALA A 54 8.91 -7.64 7.64
N ALA A 55 9.72 -8.70 7.75
CA ALA A 55 10.42 -9.04 8.99
C ALA A 55 11.46 -7.97 9.37
N LEU A 56 12.21 -7.45 8.40
CA LEU A 56 13.17 -6.35 8.62
C LEU A 56 12.45 -5.06 9.01
N ALA A 57 11.37 -4.70 8.30
CA ALA A 57 10.57 -3.52 8.57
C ALA A 57 9.99 -3.55 10.00
N ALA A 58 9.43 -4.69 10.41
CA ALA A 58 8.93 -4.89 11.78
C ALA A 58 10.04 -4.74 12.83
N GLY A 59 11.23 -5.32 12.60
CA GLY A 59 12.36 -5.20 13.51
C GLY A 59 12.88 -3.76 13.65
N ILE A 60 12.96 -3.03 12.52
CA ILE A 60 13.33 -1.61 12.52
C ILE A 60 12.29 -0.81 13.31
N ARG A 61 11.00 -1.03 13.08
CA ARG A 61 9.94 -0.31 13.80
C ARG A 61 9.94 -0.60 15.29
N ALA A 62 10.12 -1.85 15.71
CA ALA A 62 10.20 -2.19 17.13
C ALA A 62 11.34 -1.42 17.84
N ARG A 63 12.43 -1.12 17.13
CA ARG A 63 13.57 -0.37 17.68
C ARG A 63 13.35 1.14 17.70
N PHE A 64 12.73 1.70 16.66
CA PHE A 64 12.63 3.16 16.48
C PHE A 64 11.26 3.76 16.81
N ASP A 65 10.21 2.94 16.88
CA ASP A 65 8.86 3.31 17.32
C ASP A 65 8.29 2.25 18.28
N PRO A 66 8.91 2.04 19.46
CA PRO A 66 8.48 1.03 20.42
C PRO A 66 7.09 1.29 21.01
N LYS A 67 6.56 2.51 20.85
CA LYS A 67 5.22 2.90 21.31
C LYS A 67 4.17 2.85 20.19
N GLY A 68 4.55 2.57 18.95
CA GLY A 68 3.65 2.48 17.81
C GLY A 68 2.92 3.79 17.48
N ILE A 69 3.53 4.95 17.74
CA ILE A 69 2.87 6.25 17.56
C ILE A 69 3.01 6.79 16.13
N LEU A 70 3.95 6.25 15.34
CA LEU A 70 4.20 6.72 13.98
C LEU A 70 3.33 5.95 13.00
N ASN A 71 2.41 6.67 12.34
CA ASN A 71 1.52 6.15 11.30
C ASN A 71 0.69 4.92 11.73
N PRO A 72 -0.04 4.99 12.86
CA PRO A 72 -0.86 3.88 13.34
C PRO A 72 -1.93 3.52 12.30
N GLY A 73 -2.04 2.23 11.98
CA GLY A 73 -3.02 1.70 11.02
C GLY A 73 -2.72 1.99 9.54
N LEU A 74 -1.62 2.68 9.22
CA LEU A 74 -1.22 2.98 7.83
C LEU A 74 -0.04 2.14 7.36
N MET A 75 0.93 1.92 8.24
CA MET A 75 2.10 1.08 8.01
C MET A 75 2.08 -0.06 9.02
N GLY A 76 2.65 -1.21 8.67
CA GLY A 76 2.76 -2.40 9.52
C GLY A 76 1.53 -3.30 9.48
#